data_AF-A0A7S2CMQ2-F1
#
_entry.id   AF-A0A7S2CMQ2-F1
#
_cell.length_a   1.000
_cell.length_b   1.000
_cell.length_c   1.000
_cell.angle_alpha   90.00
_cell.angle_beta   90.00
_cell.angle_gamma   90.00
#
_symmetry.space_group_name_H-M   'P 1'
#
loop_
_entity.id
_entity.type
_entity.pdbx_description
1 polymer ?
#
loop_
_entity_poly.entity_id
_entity_poly.type
_entity_poly.pdbx_seq_one_letter_code
_entity_poly.pdbx_strand_id
1 'polypeptide(L)'
;RRWGYRRSPQQAASRNLFATVCPGFIYPLVAGLAPNHSANLGRHPDRALLVAHMLTALAALLQCAKVAPGVSLMAMELFACAWHLRGDREAMVRRAVLLCLTTALALVGPSDLASFHGQVLNEVCAYAGLSVRQDPDEVCRSYAGLLLQSPLIAMW
;
A
#
# COMPACT_ATOMS: atom_id res chain seq x y z
N ARG A 1 40.19 -20.42 34.83
CA ARG A 1 38.73 -20.27 34.60
C ARG A 1 38.54 -19.56 33.25
N ARG A 2 38.13 -20.29 32.19
CA ARG A 2 37.94 -19.76 30.83
C ARG A 2 36.55 -19.15 30.70
N TRP A 3 36.49 -17.87 30.33
CA TRP A 3 35.26 -17.18 29.96
C TRP A 3 34.89 -17.56 28.52
N GLY A 4 34.04 -18.58 28.38
CA GLY A 4 33.40 -18.89 27.10
C GLY A 4 32.26 -17.92 26.85
N TYR A 5 32.52 -16.83 26.12
CA TYR A 5 31.47 -16.07 25.46
C TYR A 5 30.73 -17.05 24.53
N ARG A 6 29.57 -17.56 24.95
CA ARG A 6 28.64 -18.18 24.02
C ARG A 6 28.25 -17.07 23.05
N ARG A 7 28.82 -17.07 21.85
CA ARG A 7 28.20 -16.42 20.70
C ARG A 7 26.80 -17.01 20.66
N SER A 8 25.79 -16.22 20.97
CA SER A 8 24.39 -16.59 20.72
C SER A 8 24.37 -17.16 19.30
N PRO A 9 23.91 -18.41 19.06
CA PRO A 9 23.79 -18.89 17.70
C PRO A 9 22.94 -17.84 16.99
N GLN A 10 23.54 -17.23 15.97
CA GLN A 10 22.95 -16.21 15.12
C GLN A 10 21.53 -16.70 14.82
N GLN A 11 20.52 -16.03 15.40
CA GLN A 11 19.13 -16.50 15.34
C GLN A 11 18.85 -16.84 13.88
N ALA A 12 18.63 -18.12 13.61
CA ALA A 12 18.34 -18.58 12.25
C ALA A 12 17.21 -17.70 11.75
N ALA A 13 17.40 -17.07 10.59
CA ALA A 13 16.46 -16.12 10.03
C ALA A 13 15.05 -16.73 10.11
N SER A 14 14.20 -16.15 10.96
CA SER A 14 12.84 -16.64 11.18
C SER A 14 12.12 -16.62 9.84
N ARG A 15 11.67 -17.80 9.38
CA ARG A 15 10.93 -17.91 8.12
C ARG A 15 9.61 -17.17 8.28
N ASN A 16 9.33 -16.25 7.36
CA ASN A 16 8.06 -15.54 7.34
C ASN A 16 6.93 -16.51 6.98
N LEU A 17 6.23 -17.04 7.99
CA LEU A 17 5.11 -17.96 7.80
C LEU A 17 3.91 -17.27 7.16
N PHE A 18 3.76 -15.96 7.30
CA PHE A 18 2.67 -15.22 6.69
C PHE A 18 2.83 -15.14 5.16
N ALA A 19 4.06 -15.13 4.66
CA ALA A 19 4.34 -15.05 3.23
C ALA A 19 3.67 -16.16 2.40
N THR A 20 3.48 -17.35 2.96
CA THR A 20 2.85 -18.47 2.25
C THR A 20 1.33 -18.38 2.18
N VAL A 21 0.70 -17.67 3.12
CA VAL A 21 -0.77 -17.55 3.20
C VAL A 21 -1.28 -16.17 2.78
N CYS A 22 -0.39 -15.17 2.67
CA CYS A 22 -0.76 -13.79 2.40
C CYS A 22 -1.62 -13.56 1.15
N PRO A 23 -1.47 -14.29 0.02
CA PRO A 23 -2.32 -14.06 -1.15
C PRO A 23 -3.79 -14.37 -0.86
N GLY A 24 -4.05 -15.37 0.00
CA GLY A 24 -5.39 -15.75 0.43
C GLY A 24 -6.08 -14.71 1.33
N PHE A 25 -5.33 -13.75 1.88
CA PHE A 25 -5.90 -12.61 2.61
C PHE A 25 -6.04 -11.38 1.71
N ILE A 26 -5.00 -11.08 0.91
CA ILE A 26 -4.93 -9.83 0.15
C ILE A 26 -5.92 -9.82 -1.02
N TYR A 27 -5.94 -10.86 -1.86
CA TYR A 27 -6.76 -10.85 -3.06
C TYR A 27 -8.27 -10.79 -2.77
N PRO A 28 -8.84 -11.56 -1.82
CA PRO A 28 -10.27 -11.48 -1.54
C PRO A 28 -10.69 -10.12 -0.98
N LEU A 29 -9.85 -9.51 -0.15
CA LEU A 29 -10.12 -8.19 0.44
C LEU A 29 -10.04 -7.08 -0.62
N VAL A 30 -9.05 -7.14 -1.51
CA VAL A 30 -8.95 -6.21 -2.66
C VAL A 30 -10.16 -6.38 -3.60
N ALA A 31 -10.54 -7.62 -3.91
CA ALA A 31 -11.71 -7.91 -4.73
C ALA A 31 -13.02 -7.39 -4.12
N GLY A 32 -13.18 -7.48 -2.80
CA GLY A 32 -14.33 -6.92 -2.08
C GLY A 32 -14.42 -5.39 -2.13
N LEU A 33 -13.29 -4.70 -2.25
CA LEU A 33 -13.22 -3.24 -2.41
C LEU A 33 -13.30 -2.79 -3.88
N ALA A 34 -13.24 -3.71 -4.84
CA ALA A 34 -13.28 -3.38 -6.25
C ALA A 34 -14.62 -2.69 -6.62
N PRO A 35 -14.61 -1.75 -7.59
CA PRO A 35 -15.79 -0.95 -7.95
C PRO A 35 -17.03 -1.81 -8.21
N ASN A 36 -16.84 -2.96 -8.88
CA ASN A 36 -17.91 -3.86 -9.30
C ASN A 36 -18.55 -4.66 -8.15
N HIS A 37 -17.87 -4.78 -6.99
CA HIS A 37 -18.36 -5.51 -5.82
C HIS A 37 -18.75 -4.57 -4.65
N SER A 38 -18.39 -3.29 -4.76
CA SER A 38 -18.63 -2.26 -3.73
C SER A 38 -20.08 -1.73 -3.67
N ALA A 39 -20.99 -2.20 -4.53
CA ALA A 39 -22.35 -1.67 -4.67
C ALA A 39 -23.14 -1.62 -3.35
N ASN A 40 -22.84 -2.53 -2.42
CA ASN A 40 -23.48 -2.57 -1.09
C ASN A 40 -22.81 -1.65 -0.05
N LEU A 41 -21.52 -1.30 -0.22
CA LEU A 41 -20.83 -0.36 0.68
C LEU A 41 -21.25 1.09 0.41
N GLY A 42 -21.64 1.44 -0.81
CA GLY A 42 -21.95 2.81 -1.23
C GLY A 42 -22.99 3.54 -0.39
N ARG A 43 -23.90 2.81 0.28
CA ARG A 43 -25.04 3.37 1.02
C ARG A 43 -24.92 3.27 2.55
N HIS A 44 -23.85 2.65 3.06
CA HIS A 44 -23.70 2.48 4.50
C HIS A 44 -23.15 3.77 5.14
N PRO A 45 -23.69 4.25 6.28
CA PRO A 45 -23.21 5.47 6.95
C PRO A 45 -21.72 5.38 7.31
N ASP A 46 -21.27 4.20 7.76
CA ASP A 46 -19.86 3.97 8.15
C ASP A 46 -18.97 3.49 6.99
N ARG A 47 -19.39 3.68 5.73
CA ARG A 47 -18.61 3.25 4.55
C ARG A 47 -17.17 3.73 4.62
N ALA A 48 -16.98 5.02 4.90
CA ALA A 48 -15.66 5.65 4.88
C ALA A 48 -14.73 5.05 5.95
N LEU A 49 -15.28 4.79 7.14
CA LEU A 49 -14.58 4.15 8.24
C LEU A 49 -14.12 2.74 7.85
N LEU A 50 -15.04 1.93 7.35
CA LEU A 50 -14.75 0.56 6.93
C LEU A 50 -13.70 0.52 5.81
N VAL A 51 -13.88 1.34 4.77
CA VAL A 51 -12.95 1.40 3.62
C VAL A 51 -11.56 1.84 4.05
N ALA A 52 -11.45 2.91 4.86
CA ALA A 52 -10.16 3.40 5.31
C ALA A 52 -9.41 2.38 6.19
N HIS A 53 -10.12 1.69 7.09
CA HIS A 53 -9.52 0.64 7.90
C HIS A 53 -9.15 -0.59 7.09
N MET A 54 -9.97 -1.01 6.12
CA MET A 54 -9.62 -2.11 5.21
C MET A 54 -8.37 -1.79 4.39
N LEU A 55 -8.28 -0.60 3.81
CA LEU A 55 -7.09 -0.15 3.06
C LEU A 55 -5.84 -0.12 3.94
N THR A 56 -5.96 0.43 5.15
CA THR A 56 -4.84 0.51 6.09
C THR A 56 -4.40 -0.88 6.56
N ALA A 57 -5.35 -1.79 6.82
CA ALA A 57 -5.06 -3.18 7.15
C ALA A 57 -4.38 -3.90 5.97
N LEU A 58 -4.85 -3.69 4.74
CA LEU A 58 -4.22 -4.24 3.54
C LEU A 58 -2.78 -3.76 3.36
N ALA A 59 -2.52 -2.47 3.57
CA ALA A 59 -1.17 -1.92 3.54
C ALA A 59 -0.26 -2.59 4.59
N ALA A 60 -0.77 -2.81 5.82
CA ALA A 60 -0.05 -3.50 6.88
C ALA A 60 0.21 -4.98 6.54
N LEU A 61 -0.79 -5.70 6.01
CA LEU A 61 -0.64 -7.09 5.57
C LEU A 61 0.41 -7.20 4.45
N LEU A 62 0.39 -6.27 3.49
CA LEU A 62 1.37 -6.26 2.40
C LEU A 62 2.80 -6.02 2.92
N GLN A 63 2.98 -5.13 3.91
CA GLN A 63 4.27 -4.95 4.58
C GLN A 63 4.74 -6.21 5.32
N CYS A 64 3.82 -6.93 5.98
CA CYS A 64 4.11 -8.24 6.57
C CYS A 64 4.49 -9.28 5.50
N ALA A 65 3.97 -9.15 4.28
CA ALA A 65 4.25 -10.02 3.14
C ALA A 65 5.44 -9.58 2.28
N LYS A 66 6.24 -8.60 2.69
CA LYS A 66 7.31 -8.00 1.86
C LYS A 66 8.36 -8.96 1.28
N VAL A 67 8.51 -10.14 1.87
CA VAL A 67 9.48 -11.19 1.45
C VAL A 67 8.77 -12.35 0.73
N ALA A 68 7.46 -12.24 0.49
CA ALA A 68 6.68 -13.28 -0.18
C ALA A 68 7.00 -13.33 -1.68
N PRO A 69 7.01 -14.54 -2.27
CA PRO A 69 7.05 -14.66 -3.72
C PRO A 69 5.80 -13.99 -4.32
N GLY A 70 5.97 -13.16 -5.34
CA GLY A 70 4.86 -12.45 -5.99
C GLY A 70 4.33 -11.24 -5.21
N VAL A 71 5.08 -10.71 -4.23
CA VAL A 71 4.69 -9.46 -3.53
C VAL A 71 4.43 -8.29 -4.48
N SER A 72 5.19 -8.19 -5.58
CA SER A 72 4.93 -7.18 -6.62
C SER A 72 3.49 -7.25 -7.11
N LEU A 73 2.99 -8.44 -7.49
CA LEU A 73 1.63 -8.59 -8.01
C LEU A 73 0.58 -8.18 -6.96
N MET A 74 0.78 -8.56 -5.70
CA MET A 74 -0.12 -8.15 -4.61
C MET A 74 -0.09 -6.63 -4.38
N ALA A 75 1.10 -6.02 -4.49
CA ALA A 75 1.26 -4.57 -4.41
C ALA A 75 0.56 -3.84 -5.58
N MET A 76 0.64 -4.39 -6.79
CA MET A 76 -0.05 -3.87 -7.97
C MET A 76 -1.58 -3.89 -7.80
N GLU A 77 -2.14 -4.99 -7.28
CA GLU A 77 -3.57 -5.10 -7.00
C GLU A 77 -4.01 -4.08 -5.93
N LEU A 78 -3.24 -3.94 -4.85
CA LEU A 78 -3.51 -2.93 -3.82
C LEU A 78 -3.43 -1.52 -4.41
N PHE A 79 -2.42 -1.24 -5.23
CA PHE A 79 -2.27 0.04 -5.91
C PHE A 79 -3.50 0.34 -6.78
N ALA A 80 -3.91 -0.59 -7.64
CA ALA A 80 -5.04 -0.41 -8.54
C ALA A 80 -6.32 -0.12 -7.75
N CYS A 81 -6.56 -0.89 -6.68
CA CYS A 81 -7.70 -0.68 -5.78
C CYS A 81 -7.68 0.70 -5.10
N ALA A 82 -6.57 1.09 -4.49
CA ALA A 82 -6.42 2.38 -3.83
C ALA A 82 -6.55 3.54 -4.84
N TRP A 83 -6.01 3.39 -6.04
CA TRP A 83 -6.07 4.40 -7.10
C TRP A 83 -7.51 4.73 -7.53
N HIS A 84 -8.40 3.73 -7.55
CA HIS A 84 -9.82 3.93 -7.83
C HIS A 84 -10.52 4.75 -6.73
N LEU A 85 -10.01 4.72 -5.50
CA LEU A 85 -10.59 5.40 -4.33
C LEU A 85 -9.98 6.78 -4.05
N ARG A 86 -9.00 7.23 -4.84
CA ARG A 86 -8.28 8.50 -4.60
C ARG A 86 -9.17 9.75 -4.59
N GLY A 87 -10.30 9.71 -5.30
CA GLY A 87 -11.24 10.83 -5.41
C GLY A 87 -12.26 10.91 -4.26
N ASP A 88 -12.11 10.12 -3.20
CA ASP A 88 -13.06 10.11 -2.09
C ASP A 88 -13.07 11.44 -1.31
N ARG A 89 -14.26 11.86 -0.87
CA ARG A 89 -14.47 13.12 -0.15
C ARG A 89 -14.01 13.03 1.30
N GLU A 90 -13.98 11.83 1.85
CA GLU A 90 -13.62 11.60 3.24
C GLU A 90 -12.11 11.55 3.44
N ALA A 91 -11.60 12.44 4.30
CA ALA A 91 -10.16 12.59 4.53
C ALA A 91 -9.50 11.27 4.95
N MET A 92 -10.18 10.47 5.78
CA MET A 92 -9.66 9.17 6.21
C MET A 92 -9.42 8.18 5.07
N VAL A 93 -10.28 8.20 4.04
CA VAL A 93 -10.12 7.34 2.86
C VAL A 93 -8.94 7.84 2.04
N ARG A 94 -8.83 9.16 1.82
CA ARG A 94 -7.68 9.74 1.11
C ARG A 94 -6.35 9.46 1.80
N ARG A 95 -6.28 9.57 3.14
CA ARG A 95 -5.10 9.18 3.93
C ARG A 95 -4.73 7.71 3.70
N ALA A 96 -5.71 6.81 3.79
CA ALA A 96 -5.49 5.38 3.59
C ALA A 96 -5.05 5.07 2.14
N VAL A 97 -5.61 5.77 1.15
CA VAL A 97 -5.16 5.66 -0.25
C VAL A 97 -3.69 6.06 -0.40
N LEU A 98 -3.30 7.23 0.12
CA LEU A 98 -1.90 7.69 0.04
C LEU A 98 -0.93 6.72 0.72
N LEU A 99 -1.33 6.16 1.86
CA LEU A 99 -0.58 5.09 2.53
C LEU A 99 -0.43 3.87 1.62
N CYS A 100 -1.53 3.36 1.06
CA CYS A 100 -1.52 2.22 0.14
C CYS A 100 -0.62 2.46 -1.07
N LEU A 101 -0.73 3.61 -1.74
CA LEU A 101 0.12 3.97 -2.88
C LEU A 101 1.61 3.98 -2.50
N THR A 102 1.94 4.58 -1.36
CA THR A 102 3.33 4.62 -0.86
C THR A 102 3.85 3.22 -0.58
N THR A 103 3.06 2.40 0.13
CA THR A 103 3.46 1.02 0.47
C THR A 103 3.55 0.11 -0.74
N ALA A 104 2.66 0.27 -1.73
CA ALA A 104 2.66 -0.54 -2.93
C ALA A 104 3.89 -0.20 -3.78
N LEU A 105 4.12 1.08 -4.07
CA LEU A 105 5.30 1.49 -4.84
C LEU A 105 6.59 1.02 -4.17
N ALA A 106 6.73 1.15 -2.84
CA ALA A 106 7.93 0.68 -2.13
C ALA A 106 8.22 -0.83 -2.29
N LEU A 107 7.24 -1.64 -2.70
CA LEU A 107 7.35 -3.09 -2.84
C LEU A 107 7.26 -3.59 -4.29
N VAL A 108 6.92 -2.72 -5.25
CA VAL A 108 6.89 -3.07 -6.67
C VAL A 108 8.32 -3.07 -7.23
N GLY A 109 8.71 -4.18 -7.87
CA GLY A 109 9.99 -4.27 -8.56
C GLY A 109 10.05 -3.37 -9.81
N PRO A 110 11.24 -2.87 -10.19
CA PRO A 110 11.40 -1.97 -11.35
C PRO A 110 10.96 -2.60 -12.68
N SER A 111 11.08 -3.93 -12.83
CA SER A 111 10.61 -4.67 -14.01
C SER A 111 9.07 -4.68 -14.12
N ASP A 112 8.39 -4.80 -12.99
CA ASP A 112 6.93 -4.78 -12.93
C ASP A 112 6.41 -3.35 -13.11
N LEU A 113 7.18 -2.37 -12.66
CA LEU A 113 6.91 -0.95 -12.87
C LEU A 113 7.01 -0.53 -14.35
N ALA A 114 7.88 -1.16 -15.14
CA ALA A 114 7.95 -0.90 -16.58
C ALA A 114 6.70 -1.39 -17.34
N SER A 115 5.99 -2.37 -16.75
CA SER A 115 4.67 -2.82 -17.24
C SER A 115 3.55 -1.87 -16.79
N PHE A 116 3.79 -1.07 -15.74
CA PHE A 116 2.96 0.06 -15.40
C PHE A 116 3.14 1.14 -16.47
N HIS A 117 2.07 1.46 -17.20
CA HIS A 117 2.09 2.55 -18.18
C HIS A 117 2.63 3.82 -17.49
N GLY A 118 3.74 4.39 -17.97
CA GLY A 118 4.37 5.58 -17.36
C GLY A 118 3.43 6.77 -17.19
N GLN A 119 2.33 6.80 -17.93
CA GLN A 119 1.21 7.73 -17.71
C GLN A 119 0.63 7.64 -16.29
N VAL A 120 0.49 6.44 -15.72
CA VAL A 120 -0.04 6.25 -14.36
C VAL A 120 0.89 6.84 -13.31
N LEU A 121 2.21 6.70 -13.46
CA LEU A 121 3.17 7.33 -12.54
C LEU A 121 3.11 8.85 -12.61
N ASN A 122 3.00 9.42 -13.81
CA ASN A 122 2.81 10.86 -13.99
C ASN A 122 1.51 11.34 -13.32
N GLU A 123 0.42 10.58 -13.44
CA GLU A 123 -0.82 10.89 -12.74
C GLU A 123 -0.68 10.80 -11.22
N VAL A 124 0.05 9.80 -10.70
CA VAL A 124 0.35 9.68 -9.25
C VAL A 124 1.13 10.89 -8.77
N CYS A 125 2.17 11.30 -9.49
CA CYS A 125 2.96 12.48 -9.16
C CYS A 125 2.11 13.75 -9.17
N ALA A 126 1.26 13.92 -10.18
CA ALA A 126 0.34 15.05 -10.27
C ALA A 126 -0.66 15.04 -9.10
N TYR A 127 -1.26 13.89 -8.80
CA TYR A 127 -2.20 13.72 -7.69
C TYR A 127 -1.53 14.02 -6.33
N ALA A 128 -0.33 13.48 -6.09
CA ALA A 128 0.41 13.72 -4.86
C ALA A 128 0.81 15.21 -4.74
N GLY A 129 1.31 15.82 -5.82
CA GLY A 129 1.66 17.24 -5.85
C GLY A 129 0.46 18.17 -5.64
N LEU A 130 -0.72 17.82 -6.15
CA LEU A 130 -1.96 18.52 -5.84
C LEU A 130 -2.36 18.34 -4.38
N SER A 131 -2.30 17.10 -3.87
CA SER A 131 -2.66 16.77 -2.49
C SER A 131 -1.79 17.53 -1.49
N VAL A 132 -0.47 17.62 -1.69
CA VAL A 132 0.45 18.41 -0.85
C VAL A 132 0.04 19.88 -0.77
N ARG A 133 -0.45 20.46 -1.87
CA ARG A 133 -0.75 21.90 -1.95
C ARG A 133 -2.17 22.25 -1.51
N GLN A 134 -3.13 21.37 -1.76
CA GLN A 134 -4.55 21.71 -1.75
C GLN A 134 -5.41 20.81 -0.86
N ASP A 135 -4.92 19.68 -0.35
CA ASP A 135 -5.75 18.84 0.51
C ASP A 135 -6.07 19.60 1.81
N PRO A 136 -7.34 19.71 2.23
CA PRO A 136 -7.71 20.36 3.49
C PRO A 136 -7.07 19.66 4.69
N ASP A 137 -6.81 18.36 4.59
CA ASP A 137 -6.27 17.55 5.66
C ASP A 137 -4.74 17.57 5.72
N GLU A 138 -4.18 17.88 6.88
CA GLU A 138 -2.74 17.95 7.08
C GLU A 138 -2.03 16.61 6.91
N VAL A 139 -2.64 15.53 7.39
CA VAL A 139 -2.04 14.19 7.31
C VAL A 139 -2.01 13.72 5.85
N CYS A 140 -3.03 14.03 5.06
CA CYS A 140 -2.99 13.83 3.60
C CYS A 140 -1.82 14.58 2.95
N ARG A 141 -1.60 15.86 3.30
CA ARG A 141 -0.46 16.63 2.77
C ARG A 141 0.87 15.97 3.13
N SER A 142 1.04 15.53 4.38
CA SER A 142 2.25 14.83 4.82
C SER A 142 2.47 13.52 4.07
N TYR A 143 1.43 12.69 3.93
CA TYR A 143 1.54 11.39 3.23
C TYR A 143 1.79 11.56 1.73
N ALA A 144 1.20 12.57 1.10
CA ALA A 144 1.48 12.90 -0.28
C ALA A 144 2.94 13.36 -0.48
N GLY A 145 3.51 14.07 0.51
CA GLY A 145 4.94 14.39 0.53
C GLY A 145 5.83 13.15 0.61
N LEU A 146 5.50 12.19 1.47
CA LEU A 146 6.22 10.91 1.56
C LEU A 146 6.12 10.09 0.27
N LEU A 147 4.95 10.09 -0.37
CA LEU A 147 4.74 9.41 -1.65
C LEU A 147 5.71 9.95 -2.71
N LEU A 148 5.84 11.28 -2.83
CA LEU A 148 6.76 11.93 -3.77
C LEU A 148 8.24 11.65 -3.48
N GLN A 149 8.59 11.29 -2.24
CA GLN A 149 9.96 10.89 -1.87
C GLN A 149 10.27 9.42 -2.20
N SER A 150 9.29 8.67 -2.72
CA SER A 150 9.51 7.28 -3.13
C SER A 150 10.62 7.22 -4.19
N PRO A 151 11.62 6.33 -4.04
CA PRO A 151 12.75 6.26 -4.97
C PRO A 151 12.32 5.95 -6.40
N LEU A 152 11.19 5.24 -6.57
CA LEU A 152 10.62 4.94 -7.88
C LEU A 152 9.96 6.16 -8.54
N ILE A 153 9.55 7.17 -7.77
CA ILE A 153 9.08 8.44 -8.31
C ILE A 153 10.28 9.34 -8.63
N ALA A 154 11.33 9.31 -7.82
CA ALA A 154 12.54 10.13 -8.05
C ALA A 154 13.35 9.72 -9.29
N MET A 155 13.14 8.50 -9.82
CA MET A 155 13.83 8.01 -11.03
C MET A 155 13.10 8.38 -12.34
N TRP A 156 11.89 8.96 -12.27
CA TRP A 156 11.05 9.30 -13.41
C TRP A 156 10.90 10.81 -13.58
#